data_AF-A0A5C2S3R5-F1
#
_entry.id   AF-A0A5C2S3R5-F1
#
_cell.length_a   1.000
_cell.length_b   1.000
_cell.length_c   1.000
_cell.angle_alpha   90.00
_cell.angle_beta   90.00
_cell.angle_gamma   90.00
#
_symmetry.space_group_name_H-M   'P 1'
#
loop_
_entity.id
_entity.type
_entity.pdbx_description
1 polymer ?
#
loop_
_entity_poly.entity_id
_entity_poly.type
_entity_poly.pdbx_seq_one_letter_code
_entity_poly.pdbx_strand_id
1 'polypeptide(L)'
;MCTAWESTKSPDHVKHPRLLHKACALVLLQGHESIPLVHAWGRSQFHEYLAMELLGVGLDKIRSAITLRNAVALSLQLIDALEFVHSHGIVHCDIKPGNLMLGAAERNPGRVRLIDFGLCRLYRDPVTLKHLPDKGTPRTIGTPAYASVNEHLHHWPPVETTWSLYHTAFS
;
A
#
# COMPACT_ATOMS: atom_id res chain seq x y z
N MET A 1 26.28 -6.16 3.61
CA MET A 1 25.98 -4.83 3.06
C MET A 1 25.11 -5.02 1.83
N CYS A 2 23.84 -4.63 1.86
CA CYS A 2 22.99 -4.50 0.67
C CYS A 2 21.74 -3.71 1.05
N THR A 3 21.59 -2.50 0.54
CA THR A 3 20.42 -1.63 0.74
C THR A 3 19.60 -1.63 -0.55
N ALA A 4 18.31 -1.96 -0.46
CA ALA A 4 17.37 -1.63 -1.52
C ALA A 4 17.23 -0.10 -1.56
N TRP A 5 17.56 0.51 -2.71
CA TRP A 5 17.51 1.95 -2.91
C TRP A 5 16.65 2.22 -4.14
N GLU A 6 15.66 3.09 -4.00
CA GLU A 6 14.89 3.63 -5.11
C GLU A 6 15.25 5.11 -5.25
N SER A 7 15.64 5.53 -6.46
CA SER A 7 15.89 6.94 -6.79
C SER A 7 15.10 7.34 -8.03
N THR A 8 14.52 8.52 -8.00
CA THR A 8 13.90 9.15 -9.18
C THR A 8 14.59 10.47 -9.46
N LYS A 9 14.99 10.73 -10.72
CA LYS A 9 15.45 12.06 -11.16
C LYS A 9 14.30 13.05 -10.97
N SER A 10 14.55 14.15 -10.25
CA SER A 10 13.53 15.18 -9.98
C SER A 10 13.37 16.10 -11.20
N PRO A 11 12.20 16.16 -11.87
CA PRO A 11 11.84 17.31 -12.69
C PRO A 11 11.45 18.45 -11.74
N ASP A 12 11.92 19.68 -12.02
CA ASP A 12 11.82 20.83 -11.11
C ASP A 12 10.39 21.27 -10.70
N HIS A 13 9.32 20.64 -11.17
CA HIS A 13 7.93 21.05 -10.89
C HIS A 13 6.93 19.89 -10.72
N VAL A 14 7.22 18.88 -9.89
CA VAL A 14 6.19 17.93 -9.45
C VAL A 14 5.55 18.42 -8.15
N LYS A 15 4.30 18.92 -8.23
CA LYS A 15 3.54 19.48 -7.09
C LYS A 15 3.38 18.55 -5.88
N HIS A 16 3.53 17.23 -6.07
CA HIS A 16 3.54 16.21 -5.01
C HIS A 16 4.53 15.10 -5.37
N PRO A 17 5.75 15.09 -4.79
CA PRO A 17 6.72 14.05 -5.08
C PRO A 17 6.19 12.70 -4.58
N ARG A 18 6.01 11.74 -5.50
CA ARG A 18 5.45 10.41 -5.20
C ARG A 18 6.25 9.68 -4.10
N LEU A 19 7.56 9.92 -4.04
CA LEU A 19 8.44 9.29 -3.06
C LEU A 19 8.20 9.84 -1.64
N LEU A 20 8.02 11.16 -1.50
CA LEU A 20 7.66 11.78 -0.23
C LEU A 20 6.30 11.28 0.26
N HIS A 21 5.31 11.20 -0.62
CA HIS A 21 3.97 10.66 -0.29
C HIS A 21 4.06 9.22 0.23
N LYS A 22 4.80 8.36 -0.49
CA LYS A 22 5.08 6.97 -0.09
C LYS A 22 5.79 6.91 1.27
N ALA A 23 6.80 7.75 1.49
CA ALA A 23 7.55 7.81 2.75
C ALA A 23 6.64 8.20 3.93
N CYS A 24 5.85 9.27 3.80
CA CYS A 24 4.92 9.71 4.83
C CYS A 24 3.90 8.63 5.18
N ALA A 25 3.31 7.97 4.18
CA ALA A 25 2.37 6.87 4.40
C ALA A 25 3.01 5.70 5.15
N LEU A 26 4.21 5.26 4.72
CA LEU A 26 4.93 4.16 5.37
C LEU A 26 5.38 4.51 6.80
N VAL A 27 5.75 5.77 7.06
CA VAL A 27 6.12 6.25 8.41
C VAL A 27 4.89 6.26 9.32
N LEU A 28 3.74 6.75 8.81
CA LEU A 28 2.49 6.77 9.56
C LEU A 28 1.98 5.36 9.89
N LEU A 29 2.24 4.39 9.00
CA LEU A 29 1.82 2.99 9.14
C LEU A 29 2.88 2.10 9.81
N GLN A 30 3.91 2.67 10.43
CA GLN A 30 4.88 1.88 11.20
C GLN A 30 4.21 1.17 12.38
N GLY A 31 4.62 -0.06 12.65
CA GLY A 31 4.13 -0.86 13.78
C GLY A 31 3.41 -2.16 13.41
N HIS A 32 3.09 -2.37 12.13
CA HIS A 32 2.48 -3.61 11.65
C HIS A 32 3.49 -4.51 10.92
N GLU A 33 3.44 -5.82 11.15
CA GLU A 33 4.42 -6.78 10.60
C GLU A 33 4.42 -6.86 9.08
N SER A 34 3.30 -6.52 8.43
CA SER A 34 3.21 -6.50 6.97
C SER A 34 3.58 -5.15 6.35
N ILE A 35 4.01 -4.16 7.15
CA ILE A 35 4.47 -2.85 6.67
C ILE A 35 6.02 -2.79 6.78
N PRO A 36 6.74 -2.51 5.69
CA PRO A 36 8.21 -2.40 5.73
C PRO A 36 8.68 -1.26 6.64
N LEU A 37 9.78 -1.48 7.35
CA LEU A 37 10.41 -0.43 8.15
C LEU A 37 11.01 0.65 7.24
N VAL A 38 10.76 1.92 7.55
CA VAL A 38 11.47 3.05 6.93
C VAL A 38 12.70 3.39 7.77
N HIS A 39 13.88 3.35 7.16
CA HIS A 39 15.15 3.66 7.81
C HIS A 39 15.52 5.13 7.66
N ALA A 40 15.31 5.70 6.48
CA ALA A 40 15.55 7.11 6.21
C ALA A 40 14.75 7.57 5.00
N TRP A 41 14.39 8.84 4.96
CA TRP A 41 13.87 9.49 3.76
C TRP A 41 14.36 10.93 3.72
N GLY A 42 14.44 11.50 2.53
CA GLY A 42 14.86 12.88 2.39
C GLY A 42 15.16 13.26 0.95
N ARG A 43 15.86 14.38 0.82
CA ARG A 43 16.22 14.96 -0.46
C ARG A 43 17.69 15.38 -0.45
N SER A 44 18.38 15.03 -1.52
CA SER A 44 19.71 15.53 -1.88
C SER A 44 19.59 16.69 -2.88
N GLN A 45 20.71 17.22 -3.36
CA GLN A 45 20.68 18.29 -4.37
C GLN A 45 19.92 17.89 -5.66
N PHE A 46 19.98 16.61 -6.05
CA PHE A 46 19.45 16.15 -7.34
C PHE A 46 18.38 15.05 -7.26
N HIS A 47 18.28 14.37 -6.11
CA HIS A 47 17.41 13.20 -5.95
C HIS A 47 16.71 13.20 -4.60
N GLU A 48 15.47 12.74 -4.59
CA GLU A 48 14.82 12.26 -3.38
C GLU A 48 15.22 10.80 -3.13
N TYR A 49 15.28 10.41 -1.86
CA TYR A 49 15.61 9.05 -1.48
C TYR A 49 14.68 8.55 -0.38
N LEU A 50 14.43 7.24 -0.42
CA LEU A 50 13.74 6.47 0.60
C LEU A 50 14.53 5.18 0.82
N ALA A 51 15.06 5.03 2.02
CA ALA A 51 15.73 3.82 2.47
C ALA A 51 14.76 3.07 3.39
N MET A 52 14.47 1.81 3.05
CA MET A 52 13.55 0.95 3.79
C MET A 52 14.12 -0.46 3.94
N GLU A 53 13.41 -1.29 4.69
CA GLU A 53 13.72 -2.70 4.89
C GLU A 53 13.98 -3.40 3.54
N LEU A 54 15.08 -4.17 3.48
CA LEU A 54 15.35 -5.02 2.32
C LEU A 54 14.40 -6.21 2.33
N LEU A 55 13.63 -6.36 1.26
CA LEU A 55 12.63 -7.42 1.10
C LEU A 55 13.12 -8.55 0.19
N GLY A 56 12.43 -9.69 0.26
CA GLY A 56 12.68 -10.88 -0.54
C GLY A 56 12.06 -10.81 -1.93
N VAL A 57 11.52 -11.93 -2.40
CA VAL A 57 10.92 -12.04 -3.74
C VAL A 57 9.50 -11.48 -3.77
N GLY A 58 9.13 -10.83 -4.88
CA GLY A 58 7.75 -10.41 -5.15
C GLY A 58 6.84 -11.59 -5.48
N LEU A 59 5.56 -11.51 -5.09
CA LEU A 59 4.59 -12.57 -5.35
C LEU A 59 4.27 -12.71 -6.84
N ASP A 60 4.42 -11.65 -7.64
CA ASP A 60 4.33 -11.67 -9.09
C ASP A 60 5.31 -12.67 -9.74
N LYS A 61 6.53 -12.79 -9.19
CA LYS A 61 7.57 -13.68 -9.73
C LYS A 61 7.38 -15.14 -9.37
N ILE A 62 6.73 -15.42 -8.24
CA ILE A 62 6.55 -16.80 -7.73
C ILE A 62 5.12 -17.31 -7.87
N ARG A 63 4.22 -16.54 -8.49
CA ARG A 63 2.78 -16.85 -8.58
C ARG A 63 2.47 -18.28 -9.04
N SER A 64 3.21 -18.81 -10.02
CA SER A 64 3.01 -20.17 -10.54
C SER A 64 3.48 -21.28 -9.59
N ALA A 65 4.35 -20.96 -8.64
CA ALA A 65 4.91 -21.90 -7.67
C ALA A 65 4.18 -21.87 -6.31
N ILE A 66 3.24 -20.93 -6.11
CA ILE A 66 2.47 -20.83 -4.86
C ILE A 66 1.40 -21.92 -4.82
N THR A 67 1.47 -22.76 -3.79
CA THR A 67 0.41 -23.74 -3.50
C THR A 67 -0.84 -23.07 -2.95
N LEU A 68 -2.01 -23.70 -3.07
CA LEU A 68 -3.27 -23.19 -2.52
C LEU A 68 -3.16 -22.88 -1.02
N ARG A 69 -2.52 -23.77 -0.25
CA ARG A 69 -2.29 -23.58 1.19
C ARG A 69 -1.52 -22.29 1.47
N ASN A 70 -0.45 -22.04 0.72
CA ASN A 70 0.36 -20.83 0.88
C ASN A 70 -0.41 -19.59 0.41
N ALA A 71 -1.19 -19.68 -0.66
CA ALA A 71 -2.04 -18.58 -1.13
C ALA A 71 -3.08 -18.15 -0.07
N VAL A 72 -3.71 -19.11 0.61
CA VAL A 72 -4.64 -18.83 1.72
C VAL A 72 -3.91 -18.17 2.88
N ALA A 73 -2.76 -18.70 3.29
CA ALA A 73 -1.97 -18.13 4.38
C ALA A 73 -1.51 -16.69 4.09
N LEU A 74 -1.04 -16.42 2.86
CA LEU A 74 -0.62 -15.08 2.44
C LEU A 74 -1.81 -14.12 2.36
N SER A 75 -2.97 -14.58 1.89
CA SER A 75 -4.19 -13.78 1.83
C SER A 75 -4.67 -13.34 3.21
N LEU A 76 -4.60 -14.22 4.22
CA LEU A 76 -4.94 -13.87 5.60
C LEU A 76 -4.04 -12.76 6.16
N GLN A 77 -2.73 -12.86 5.92
CA GLN A 77 -1.79 -11.81 6.34
C GLN A 77 -2.00 -10.49 5.59
N LEU A 78 -2.43 -10.55 4.33
CA LEU A 78 -2.76 -9.36 3.55
C LEU A 78 -4.05 -8.69 4.05
N ILE A 79 -5.07 -9.47 4.40
CA ILE A 79 -6.32 -8.94 4.97
C ILE A 79 -6.04 -8.22 6.29
N ASP A 80 -5.24 -8.84 7.17
CA ASP A 80 -4.78 -8.24 8.44
C ASP A 80 -4.03 -6.92 8.21
N ALA A 81 -3.12 -6.89 7.23
CA ALA A 81 -2.42 -5.66 6.82
C ALA A 81 -3.37 -4.57 6.30
N LEU A 82 -4.36 -4.95 5.49
CA LEU A 82 -5.33 -4.01 4.94
C LEU A 82 -6.27 -3.47 6.02
N GLU A 83 -6.68 -4.29 6.99
CA GLU A 83 -7.44 -3.85 8.15
C GLU A 83 -6.65 -2.80 8.94
N PHE A 84 -5.37 -3.05 9.19
CA PHE A 84 -4.49 -2.08 9.83
C PHE A 84 -4.36 -0.77 9.02
N VAL A 85 -4.17 -0.84 7.71
CA VAL A 85 -4.11 0.36 6.86
C VAL A 85 -5.45 1.13 6.89
N HIS A 86 -6.56 0.41 6.83
CA HIS A 86 -7.90 0.99 6.85
C HIS A 86 -8.25 1.60 8.20
N SER A 87 -7.75 1.06 9.32
CA SER A 87 -7.96 1.62 10.65
C SER A 87 -7.29 3.00 10.81
N HIS A 88 -6.27 3.30 10.00
CA HIS A 88 -5.63 4.62 9.88
C HIS A 88 -6.34 5.56 8.88
N GLY A 89 -7.52 5.18 8.37
CA GLY A 89 -8.29 6.01 7.43
C GLY A 89 -7.70 6.06 6.02
N ILE A 90 -6.77 5.16 5.68
CA ILE A 90 -6.08 5.10 4.39
C ILE A 90 -6.58 3.93 3.56
N VAL A 91 -6.64 4.09 2.23
CA VAL A 91 -6.79 3.01 1.26
C VAL A 91 -5.52 2.98 0.40
N HIS A 92 -4.98 1.78 0.14
CA HIS A 92 -3.74 1.63 -0.64
C HIS A 92 -3.90 1.97 -2.14
N CYS A 93 -5.06 1.69 -2.72
CA CYS A 93 -5.44 1.97 -4.12
C CYS A 93 -4.65 1.24 -5.23
N ASP A 94 -3.75 0.31 -4.91
CA ASP A 94 -2.99 -0.44 -5.94
C ASP A 94 -2.57 -1.83 -5.45
N ILE A 95 -3.54 -2.59 -4.92
CA ILE A 95 -3.30 -3.96 -4.46
C ILE A 95 -3.17 -4.88 -5.67
N LYS A 96 -1.96 -5.41 -5.86
CA LYS A 96 -1.63 -6.36 -6.93
C LYS A 96 -0.41 -7.20 -6.54
N PRO A 97 -0.18 -8.38 -7.16
CA PRO A 97 0.97 -9.22 -6.83
C PRO A 97 2.33 -8.52 -6.91
N GLY A 98 2.48 -7.54 -7.81
CA GLY A 98 3.73 -6.75 -7.93
C GLY A 98 4.02 -5.81 -6.77
N ASN A 99 3.01 -5.50 -5.94
CA ASN A 99 3.14 -4.67 -4.73
C ASN A 99 3.12 -5.51 -3.45
N LEU A 100 3.26 -6.84 -3.58
CA LEU A 100 3.33 -7.78 -2.47
C LEU A 100 4.68 -8.49 -2.54
N MET A 101 5.49 -8.33 -1.50
CA MET A 101 6.80 -8.97 -1.39
C MET A 101 6.84 -9.89 -0.17
N LEU A 102 7.69 -10.90 -0.21
CA LEU A 102 8.00 -11.68 0.99
C LEU A 102 9.10 -10.98 1.80
N GLY A 103 9.18 -11.26 3.09
CA GLY A 103 10.34 -10.91 3.90
C GLY A 103 11.63 -11.53 3.32
N ALA A 104 12.77 -10.95 3.69
CA ALA A 104 14.06 -11.47 3.24
C ALA A 104 14.29 -12.90 3.76
N ALA A 105 15.11 -13.68 3.06
CA ALA A 105 15.41 -15.07 3.43
C ALA A 105 15.90 -15.19 4.89
N GLU A 106 16.72 -14.24 5.32
CA GLU A 106 17.29 -14.19 6.66
C GLU A 106 16.38 -13.49 7.69
N ARG A 107 15.30 -12.86 7.24
CA ARG A 107 14.37 -12.08 8.08
C ARG A 107 12.92 -12.27 7.60
N ASN A 108 12.23 -13.21 8.24
CA ASN A 108 10.80 -13.50 8.05
C ASN A 108 10.38 -13.86 6.61
N PRO A 109 10.97 -14.89 5.96
CA PRO A 109 10.68 -15.24 4.57
C PRO A 109 9.21 -15.63 4.28
N GLY A 110 8.43 -15.99 5.30
CA GLY A 110 7.01 -16.33 5.17
C GLY A 110 6.03 -15.16 5.38
N ARG A 111 6.55 -13.96 5.70
CA ARG A 111 5.73 -12.78 5.98
C ARG A 111 5.51 -11.99 4.69
N VAL A 112 4.25 -11.68 4.37
CA VAL A 112 3.93 -10.76 3.27
C VAL A 112 4.18 -9.31 3.72
N ARG A 113 4.74 -8.51 2.82
CA ARG A 113 5.00 -7.09 2.99
C ARG A 113 4.26 -6.35 1.89
N LEU A 114 3.39 -5.43 2.29
CA LEU A 114 2.67 -4.54 1.39
C LEU A 114 3.57 -3.33 1.09
N ILE A 115 3.85 -3.11 -0.19
CA ILE A 115 4.74 -2.03 -0.65
C ILE A 115 4.02 -1.09 -1.60
N ASP A 116 4.67 0.04 -1.88
CA ASP A 116 4.23 1.04 -2.85
C ASP A 116 2.91 1.75 -2.50
N PHE A 117 2.98 2.53 -1.42
CA PHE A 117 1.93 3.48 -1.02
C PHE A 117 1.90 4.76 -1.88
N GLY A 118 2.54 4.79 -3.06
CA GLY A 118 2.61 5.98 -3.90
C GLY A 118 1.25 6.47 -4.42
N LEU A 119 0.23 5.61 -4.42
CA LEU A 119 -1.14 5.91 -4.83
C LEU A 119 -2.14 5.93 -3.68
N CYS A 120 -1.70 5.71 -2.44
CA CYS A 120 -2.62 5.61 -1.31
C CYS A 120 -3.33 6.95 -1.04
N ARG A 121 -4.54 6.89 -0.50
CA ARG A 121 -5.36 8.07 -0.23
C ARG A 121 -6.17 7.90 1.05
N LEU A 122 -6.56 9.02 1.65
CA LEU A 122 -7.50 9.03 2.77
C LEU A 122 -8.92 8.78 2.28
N TYR A 123 -9.65 7.92 2.99
CA TYR A 123 -11.10 7.71 2.80
C TYR A 123 -11.93 8.22 3.98
N ARG A 124 -11.27 8.55 5.10
CA ARG A 124 -11.84 9.21 6.27
C ARG A 124 -11.13 10.52 6.55
N ASP A 125 -11.86 11.48 7.10
CA ASP A 125 -11.27 12.69 7.66
C ASP A 125 -10.42 12.32 8.90
N PRO A 126 -9.16 12.77 8.99
CA PRO A 126 -8.23 12.32 10.04
C PRO A 126 -8.59 12.82 11.44
N VAL A 127 -9.46 13.82 11.55
CA VAL A 127 -9.87 14.42 12.83
C VAL A 127 -11.23 13.86 13.26
N THR A 128 -12.20 13.88 12.36
CA THR A 128 -13.59 13.47 12.65
C THR A 128 -13.83 11.98 12.45
N LEU A 129 -12.91 11.28 11.79
CA LEU A 129 -13.01 9.87 11.37
C LEU A 129 -14.23 9.54 10.50
N LYS A 130 -14.94 10.57 10.02
CA LYS A 130 -16.10 10.41 9.13
C LYS A 130 -15.63 10.04 7.74
N HIS A 131 -16.39 9.20 7.06
CA HIS A 131 -16.17 8.90 5.66
C HIS A 131 -16.25 10.17 4.82
N LEU A 132 -15.30 10.31 3.90
CA LEU A 132 -15.32 11.37 2.90
C LEU A 132 -16.49 11.12 1.93
N PRO A 133 -17.21 12.17 1.50
CA PRO A 133 -18.30 12.02 0.55
C PRO A 133 -17.77 11.52 -0.80
N ASP A 134 -18.62 10.81 -1.54
CA ASP A 134 -18.29 10.40 -2.89
C ASP A 134 -18.13 11.64 -3.79
N LYS A 135 -16.92 11.85 -4.31
CA LYS A 135 -16.59 12.94 -5.24
C LYS A 135 -16.25 12.39 -6.63
N GLY A 136 -16.27 11.08 -6.79
CA GLY A 136 -15.74 10.39 -7.94
C GLY A 136 -14.25 10.61 -8.19
N THR A 137 -13.73 9.95 -9.21
CA THR A 137 -12.35 10.11 -9.68
C THR A 137 -12.34 10.39 -11.19
N PRO A 138 -11.51 11.32 -11.69
CA PRO A 138 -11.49 11.65 -13.12
C PRO A 138 -10.93 10.53 -14.01
N ARG A 139 -10.34 9.50 -13.40
CA ARG A 139 -9.77 8.32 -14.08
C ARG A 139 -9.64 7.17 -13.08
N THR A 140 -9.52 5.96 -13.60
CA THR A 140 -9.10 4.79 -12.81
C THR A 140 -7.74 5.03 -12.16
N ILE A 141 -7.67 4.80 -10.86
CA ILE A 141 -6.48 4.85 -10.01
C ILE A 141 -5.96 3.43 -9.84
N GLY A 142 -4.63 3.29 -9.84
CA GLY A 142 -3.99 1.98 -9.70
C GLY A 142 -3.93 1.21 -11.00
N THR A 143 -3.82 -0.11 -10.88
CA THR A 143 -3.67 -1.02 -12.03
C THR A 143 -5.04 -1.54 -12.49
N PRO A 144 -5.53 -1.22 -13.70
CA PRO A 144 -6.89 -1.54 -14.13
C PRO A 144 -7.28 -3.01 -14.01
N ALA A 145 -6.34 -3.94 -14.30
CA ALA A 145 -6.58 -5.37 -14.19
C ALA A 145 -6.92 -5.88 -12.77
N TYR A 146 -6.65 -5.07 -11.74
CA TYR A 146 -6.90 -5.38 -10.33
C TYR A 146 -7.86 -4.37 -9.67
N ALA A 147 -8.39 -3.41 -10.43
CA ALA A 147 -9.26 -2.37 -9.91
C ALA A 147 -10.68 -2.92 -9.63
N SER A 148 -11.32 -2.40 -8.59
CA SER A 148 -12.70 -2.77 -8.26
C SER A 148 -13.68 -2.25 -9.31
N VAL A 149 -14.92 -2.77 -9.30
CA VAL A 149 -15.99 -2.27 -10.16
C VAL A 149 -16.29 -0.79 -9.88
N ASN A 150 -16.32 -0.40 -8.60
CA ASN A 150 -16.52 1.01 -8.21
C ASN A 150 -15.44 1.94 -8.76
N GLU A 151 -14.18 1.49 -8.79
CA GLU A 151 -13.09 2.26 -9.38
C GLU A 151 -13.22 2.38 -10.91
N HIS A 152 -13.67 1.32 -11.60
CA HIS A 152 -14.02 1.38 -13.02
C HIS A 152 -15.20 2.30 -13.32
N LEU A 153 -16.15 2.39 -12.40
CA LEU A 153 -17.28 3.32 -12.45
C LEU A 153 -16.94 4.72 -11.92
N HIS A 154 -15.67 4.97 -11.60
CA HIS A 154 -15.16 6.26 -11.17
C HIS A 154 -15.77 6.79 -9.86
N HIS A 155 -16.16 5.92 -8.93
CA HIS A 155 -16.59 6.28 -7.58
C HIS A 155 -15.40 6.42 -6.61
N TRP A 156 -15.40 7.44 -5.76
CA TRP A 156 -14.35 7.67 -4.75
C TRP A 156 -14.86 8.41 -3.50
N PRO A 157 -14.61 7.91 -2.27
CA PRO A 157 -13.84 6.71 -1.94
C PRO A 157 -14.58 5.44 -2.34
N PRO A 158 -13.88 4.33 -2.68
CA PRO A 158 -14.53 3.09 -3.02
C PRO A 158 -15.38 2.63 -1.84
N VAL A 159 -16.70 2.63 -2.04
CA VAL A 159 -17.73 2.37 -1.03
C VAL A 159 -17.62 0.94 -0.45
N GLU A 160 -16.83 0.07 -1.10
CA GLU A 160 -16.73 -1.37 -0.86
C GLU A 160 -15.29 -1.85 -0.56
N THR A 161 -14.53 -1.13 0.26
CA THR A 161 -13.37 -1.76 0.94
C THR A 161 -13.85 -2.47 2.20
N THR A 162 -14.63 -3.55 2.02
CA THR A 162 -14.97 -4.66 2.95
C THR A 162 -15.33 -4.41 4.43
N TRP A 163 -15.25 -3.19 4.96
CA TRP A 163 -15.32 -2.88 6.39
C TRP A 163 -16.53 -2.03 6.76
N SER A 164 -17.05 -1.22 5.83
CA SER A 164 -18.21 -0.34 6.08
C SER A 164 -19.50 -1.10 6.38
N LEU A 165 -19.72 -2.25 5.74
CA LEU A 165 -20.87 -3.11 6.00
C LEU A 165 -20.76 -3.85 7.35
N TYR A 166 -19.56 -4.17 7.81
CA TYR A 166 -19.36 -4.91 9.06
C TYR A 166 -19.71 -4.07 10.29
N HIS A 167 -19.32 -2.78 10.29
CA HIS A 167 -19.64 -1.89 11.42
C HIS A 167 -21.07 -1.33 11.41
N THR A 168 -21.67 -1.15 10.24
CA THR A 168 -23.03 -0.61 10.13
C THR A 168 -24.10 -1.70 10.37
N ALA A 169 -23.77 -2.98 10.17
CA ALA A 169 -24.69 -4.09 10.43
C ALA A 169 -24.66 -4.61 11.89
N PHE A 170 -23.65 -4.23 12.69
CA PHE A 170 -23.46 -4.71 14.07
C PHE A 170 -23.29 -3.59 15.10
N SER A 171 -23.85 -2.39 14.85
CA SER A 171 -24.02 -1.35 15.86
C SER A 171 -25.50 -1.05 16.09
#